data_AF-A0A1W6F708-F1
#
_entry.id   AF-A0A1W6F708-F1
#
_cell.length_a   1.000
_cell.length_b   1.000
_cell.length_c   1.000
_cell.angle_alpha   90.00
_cell.angle_beta   90.00
_cell.angle_gamma   90.00
#
_symmetry.space_group_name_H-M   'P 1'
#
loop_
_entity.id
_entity.type
_entity.pdbx_description
1 polymer ?
#
loop_
_entity_poly.entity_id
_entity_poly.type
_entity_poly.pdbx_seq_one_letter_code
_entity_poly.pdbx_strand_id
1 'polypeptide(L)'
;MNFQINEVFNKFAAVIKSRIVNEPSSCYLLHDNEIDITILKHSILENDRNLLYVVRPSGTCLLRCDKYFYPKYYLRCRGDYKSFIYVHLDLHSGEAKEITWEQADDMLSSPGKPH
;
A
#
# COMPACT_ATOMS: atom_id res chain seq x y z
N MET A 1 -14.80 -16.98 -7.91
CA MET A 1 -13.61 -16.27 -7.36
C MET A 1 -12.70 -17.34 -6.78
N ASN A 2 -11.47 -17.45 -7.27
CA ASN A 2 -10.56 -18.58 -7.02
C ASN A 2 -10.18 -18.65 -5.52
N PHE A 3 -10.08 -19.83 -4.91
CA PHE A 3 -9.83 -19.97 -3.45
C PHE A 3 -8.56 -19.23 -3.00
N GLN A 4 -7.49 -19.29 -3.80
CA GLN A 4 -6.24 -18.56 -3.58
C GLN A 4 -6.41 -17.02 -3.58
N ILE A 5 -7.29 -16.48 -4.44
CA ILE A 5 -7.57 -15.03 -4.50
C ILE A 5 -8.19 -14.55 -3.17
N ASN A 6 -9.08 -15.35 -2.59
CA ASN A 6 -9.71 -15.02 -1.31
C ASN A 6 -8.71 -15.07 -0.16
N GLU A 7 -7.80 -16.04 -0.17
CA GLU A 7 -6.78 -16.19 0.87
C GLU A 7 -5.79 -15.02 0.87
N VAL A 8 -5.28 -14.65 -0.29
CA VAL A 8 -4.37 -13.49 -0.47
C VAL A 8 -5.07 -12.20 -0.05
N PHE A 9 -6.32 -11.99 -0.48
CA PHE A 9 -7.11 -10.82 -0.08
C PHE A 9 -7.28 -10.75 1.43
N ASN A 10 -7.72 -11.84 2.08
CA ASN A 10 -7.97 -11.86 3.51
C ASN A 10 -6.69 -11.60 4.31
N LYS A 11 -5.56 -12.17 3.89
CA LYS A 11 -4.26 -11.95 4.52
C LYS A 11 -3.86 -10.48 4.50
N PHE A 12 -3.90 -9.83 3.34
CA PHE A 12 -3.51 -8.42 3.23
C PHE A 12 -4.55 -7.46 3.81
N ALA A 13 -5.84 -7.79 3.74
CA ALA A 13 -6.88 -7.04 4.43
C ALA A 13 -6.65 -7.04 5.95
N ALA A 14 -6.17 -8.15 6.53
CA ALA A 14 -5.80 -8.20 7.94
C ALA A 14 -4.59 -7.30 8.26
N VAL A 15 -3.58 -7.27 7.39
CA VAL A 15 -2.42 -6.36 7.53
C VAL A 15 -2.88 -4.90 7.54
N ILE A 16 -3.70 -4.50 6.56
CA ILE A 16 -4.22 -3.12 6.46
C ILE A 16 -5.06 -2.78 7.70
N LYS A 17 -5.95 -3.69 8.13
CA LYS A 17 -6.80 -3.49 9.32
C LYS A 17 -6.02 -3.43 10.63
N SER A 18 -4.85 -4.07 10.71
CA SER A 18 -4.02 -4.04 11.93
C SER A 18 -3.33 -2.71 12.20
N ARG A 19 -3.33 -1.78 11.22
CA ARG A 19 -2.58 -0.51 11.28
C ARG A 19 -3.47 0.71 11.03
N ILE A 20 -4.74 0.59 11.42
CA ILE A 20 -5.72 1.68 11.30
C ILE A 20 -5.33 2.83 12.25
N VAL A 21 -5.37 4.05 11.71
CA VAL A 21 -5.34 5.27 12.51
C VAL A 21 -6.78 5.58 12.92
N ASN A 22 -7.13 5.30 14.18
CA ASN A 22 -8.51 5.41 14.68
C ASN A 22 -9.01 6.87 14.79
N GLU A 23 -8.09 7.83 14.87
CA GLU A 23 -8.40 9.26 14.94
C GLU A 23 -7.62 10.00 13.85
N PRO A 24 -8.08 9.94 12.58
CA PRO A 24 -7.42 10.65 11.51
C PRO A 24 -7.48 12.16 11.77
N SER A 25 -6.37 12.86 11.52
CA SER A 25 -6.26 14.30 11.77
C SER A 25 -7.11 15.16 10.83
N SER A 26 -7.89 14.57 9.93
CA SER A 26 -8.71 15.24 8.93
C SER A 26 -9.87 14.37 8.43
N CYS A 27 -11.01 15.00 8.11
CA CYS A 27 -12.16 14.34 7.50
C CYS A 27 -11.86 13.74 6.11
N TYR A 28 -10.83 14.23 5.42
CA TYR A 28 -10.41 13.68 4.12
C TYR A 28 -9.72 12.31 4.24
N LEU A 29 -9.37 11.87 5.45
CA LEU A 29 -8.64 10.62 5.72
C LEU A 29 -9.52 9.59 6.45
N LEU A 30 -10.79 9.91 6.71
CA LEU A 30 -11.74 9.03 7.40
C LEU A 30 -11.95 7.69 6.69
N HIS A 31 -11.84 7.70 5.36
CA HIS A 31 -12.11 6.54 4.50
C HIS A 31 -10.85 5.92 3.92
N ASP A 32 -9.65 6.25 4.43
CA ASP A 32 -8.38 5.70 3.93
C ASP A 32 -8.43 4.17 3.89
N ASN A 33 -8.97 3.51 4.93
CA ASN A 33 -9.09 2.05 4.98
C ASN A 33 -9.99 1.49 3.86
N GLU A 34 -11.14 2.11 3.59
CA GLU A 34 -12.07 1.66 2.54
C GLU A 34 -11.44 1.81 1.15
N ILE A 35 -10.70 2.90 0.94
CA ILE A 35 -9.94 3.16 -0.28
C ILE A 35 -8.83 2.11 -0.42
N ASP A 36 -8.07 1.85 0.65
CA ASP A 36 -6.97 0.87 0.67
C ASP A 36 -7.48 -0.55 0.35
N ILE A 37 -8.60 -0.97 0.94
CA ILE A 37 -9.24 -2.26 0.65
C ILE A 37 -9.74 -2.32 -0.80
N THR A 38 -10.27 -1.23 -1.34
CA THR A 38 -10.71 -1.14 -2.73
C THR A 38 -9.52 -1.29 -3.68
N ILE A 39 -8.41 -0.61 -3.40
CA ILE A 39 -7.16 -0.74 -4.17
C ILE A 39 -6.65 -2.17 -4.13
N LEU A 40 -6.58 -2.80 -2.94
CA LEU A 40 -6.15 -4.20 -2.81
C LEU A 40 -6.99 -5.13 -3.67
N LYS A 41 -8.32 -5.00 -3.62
CA LYS A 41 -9.24 -5.82 -4.42
C LYS A 41 -8.99 -5.65 -5.91
N HIS A 42 -8.83 -4.41 -6.39
CA HIS A 42 -8.57 -4.13 -7.80
C HIS A 42 -7.20 -4.65 -8.23
N SER A 43 -6.17 -4.48 -7.42
CA SER A 43 -4.82 -4.96 -7.70
C SER A 43 -4.74 -6.48 -7.82
N ILE A 44 -5.45 -7.22 -6.97
CA ILE A 44 -5.53 -8.69 -7.11
C ILE A 44 -6.26 -9.08 -8.40
N LEU A 45 -7.35 -8.39 -8.77
CA LEU A 45 -8.09 -8.67 -10.00
C LEU A 45 -7.27 -8.35 -11.27
N GLU A 46 -6.41 -7.34 -11.20
CA GLU A 46 -5.54 -6.92 -12.30
C GLU A 46 -4.17 -7.61 -12.30
N ASN A 47 -3.95 -8.56 -11.39
CA ASN A 47 -2.71 -9.32 -11.24
C ASN A 47 -1.47 -8.44 -11.05
N ASP A 48 -1.62 -7.36 -10.27
CA ASP A 48 -0.47 -6.57 -9.81
C ASP A 48 0.48 -7.46 -9.00
N ARG A 49 1.77 -7.13 -9.01
CA ARG A 49 2.76 -7.84 -8.19
C ARG A 49 3.00 -7.15 -6.86
N ASN A 50 3.26 -5.84 -6.90
CA ASN A 50 3.76 -5.11 -5.74
C ASN A 50 2.82 -3.98 -5.33
N LEU A 51 2.42 -4.00 -4.06
CA LEU A 51 1.79 -2.86 -3.40
C LEU A 51 2.67 -2.36 -2.26
N LEU A 52 2.61 -1.05 -2.02
CA LEU A 52 3.27 -0.40 -0.92
C LEU A 52 2.23 0.23 0.00
N TYR A 53 2.04 -0.35 1.17
CA TYR A 53 1.18 0.20 2.20
C TYR A 53 1.98 1.14 3.09
N VAL A 54 1.49 2.37 3.26
CA VAL A 54 2.18 3.42 4.01
C VAL A 54 1.31 3.89 5.15
N VAL A 55 1.84 3.81 6.38
CA VAL A 55 1.21 4.34 7.58
C VAL A 55 1.87 5.66 7.93
N ARG A 56 1.05 6.70 8.05
CA ARG A 56 1.47 8.08 8.33
C ARG A 56 0.80 8.53 9.63
N PRO A 57 1.34 9.55 10.32
CA PRO A 57 0.69 10.07 11.53
C PRO A 57 -0.77 10.47 11.34
N SER A 58 -1.14 10.93 10.14
CA SER A 58 -2.48 11.43 9.82
C SER A 58 -3.44 10.39 9.24
N GLY A 59 -2.96 9.22 8.80
CA GLY A 59 -3.77 8.24 8.08
C GLY A 59 -2.94 7.22 7.32
N THR A 60 -3.56 6.47 6.41
CA THR A 60 -2.92 5.37 5.68
C THR A 60 -3.07 5.55 4.17
N CYS A 61 -2.25 4.87 3.39
CA CYS A 61 -2.51 4.77 1.95
C CYS A 61 -1.84 3.52 1.37
N LEU A 62 -2.56 2.83 0.49
CA LEU A 62 -2.06 1.72 -0.30
C LEU A 62 -1.73 2.21 -1.70
N LEU A 63 -0.46 2.06 -2.09
CA LEU A 63 0.07 2.53 -3.35
C LEU A 63 0.35 1.36 -4.29
N ARG A 64 -0.11 1.50 -5.53
CA ARG A 64 0.23 0.57 -6.62
C ARG A 64 1.56 1.01 -7.22
N CYS A 65 2.57 0.15 -7.14
CA CYS A 65 3.92 0.51 -7.59
C CYS A 65 4.07 0.47 -9.12
N ASP A 66 3.22 -0.33 -9.80
CA ASP A 66 3.42 -0.72 -11.19
C ASP A 66 2.56 0.07 -12.21
N LYS A 67 1.76 1.06 -11.77
CA LYS A 67 0.88 1.85 -12.66
C LYS A 67 1.17 3.35 -12.59
N TYR A 68 0.84 4.05 -13.69
CA TYR A 68 0.97 5.51 -13.94
C TYR A 68 0.43 6.41 -12.83
N PHE A 69 1.11 6.42 -11.70
CA PHE A 69 0.95 7.32 -10.58
C PHE A 69 2.34 7.86 -10.25
N TYR A 70 2.43 9.05 -9.67
CA TYR A 70 3.70 9.58 -9.14
C TYR A 70 3.71 9.42 -7.60
N PRO A 71 3.75 8.18 -7.07
CA PRO A 71 3.65 7.91 -5.64
C PRO A 71 4.74 8.61 -4.83
N LYS A 72 5.91 8.79 -5.43
CA LYS A 72 7.03 9.55 -4.87
C LYS A 72 6.66 11.01 -4.57
N TYR A 73 6.00 11.69 -5.51
CA TYR A 73 5.55 13.07 -5.31
C TYR A 73 4.47 13.13 -4.23
N TYR A 74 3.49 12.21 -4.30
CA TYR A 74 2.43 12.12 -3.31
C TYR A 74 2.95 11.98 -1.87
N LEU A 75 3.93 11.09 -1.64
CA LEU A 75 4.48 10.87 -0.30
C LEU A 75 5.26 12.07 0.24
N ARG A 76 6.07 12.71 -0.62
CA ARG A 76 6.87 13.89 -0.22
C ARG A 76 6.01 15.08 0.19
N CYS A 77 4.81 15.21 -0.37
CA CYS A 77 3.87 16.27 0.00
C CYS A 77 3.11 16.02 1.33
N ARG A 78 3.31 14.86 1.98
CA ARG A 78 2.51 14.45 3.16
C ARG A 78 3.22 14.61 4.51
N GLY A 79 4.40 15.21 4.52
CA GLY A 79 5.19 15.49 5.73
C GLY A 79 6.59 14.89 5.66
N ASP A 80 7.17 14.59 6.82
CA ASP A 80 8.47 13.91 6.90
C ASP A 80 8.32 12.43 6.49
N TYR A 81 8.31 12.19 5.17
CA TYR A 81 8.07 10.87 4.61
C TYR A 81 9.08 9.82 5.08
N LYS A 82 10.30 10.22 5.46
CA LYS A 82 11.32 9.30 5.96
C LYS A 82 10.95 8.69 7.32
N SER A 83 10.03 9.31 8.04
CA SER A 83 9.52 8.83 9.34
C SER A 83 8.31 7.89 9.23
N PHE A 84 7.75 7.69 8.03
CA PHE A 84 6.58 6.84 7.85
C PHE A 84 6.93 5.36 7.98
N ILE A 85 5.91 4.55 8.27
CA ILE A 85 6.06 3.09 8.25
C ILE A 85 5.67 2.58 6.87
N TYR A 86 6.54 1.78 6.27
CA TYR A 86 6.37 1.22 4.94
C TYR A 86 6.23 -0.30 5.03
N VAL A 87 5.18 -0.84 4.42
CA VAL A 87 4.94 -2.29 4.32
C VAL A 87 4.82 -2.66 2.85
N HIS A 88 5.76 -3.47 2.37
CA HIS A 88 5.67 -4.10 1.06
C HIS A 88 4.71 -5.28 1.13
N LEU A 89 3.73 -5.30 0.23
CA LEU A 89 2.83 -6.43 0.00
C LEU A 89 3.15 -7.04 -1.36
N ASP A 90 3.67 -8.27 -1.35
CA ASP A 90 3.89 -9.06 -2.57
C ASP A 90 2.67 -9.97 -2.80
N LEU A 91 1.85 -9.60 -3.78
CA LEU A 91 0.60 -10.30 -4.08
C LEU A 91 0.82 -11.73 -4.61
N HIS A 92 2.00 -12.05 -5.13
CA HIS A 92 2.33 -13.38 -5.66
C HIS A 92 2.82 -14.33 -4.57
N SER A 93 3.74 -13.89 -3.71
CA SER A 93 4.20 -14.71 -2.57
C SER A 93 3.22 -14.68 -1.39
N GLY A 94 2.35 -13.67 -1.34
CA GLY A 94 1.49 -13.40 -0.20
C GLY A 94 2.24 -12.85 1.01
N GLU A 95 3.51 -12.45 0.88
CA GLU A 95 4.31 -11.92 1.98
C GLU A 95 4.03 -10.43 2.23
N ALA A 96 3.98 -10.05 3.50
CA ALA A 96 3.94 -8.67 3.96
C ALA A 96 5.19 -8.40 4.79
N LYS A 97 5.97 -7.38 4.42
CA LYS A 97 7.23 -7.06 5.08
C LYS A 97 7.39 -5.56 5.32
N GLU A 98 7.76 -5.18 6.52
CA GLU A 98 8.22 -3.82 6.78
C GLU A 98 9.56 -3.55 6.10
N ILE A 99 9.64 -2.41 5.42
CA ILE A 99 10.82 -1.99 4.68
C ILE A 99 11.23 -0.57 5.11
N THR A 100 12.47 -0.23 4.81
CA THR A 100 13.01 1.13 5.03
C THR A 100 12.44 2.12 4.02
N TRP A 101 12.52 3.42 4.32
CA TRP A 101 12.07 4.46 3.40
C TRP A 101 12.91 4.48 2.12
N GLU A 102 14.20 4.11 2.18
CA GLU A 102 15.08 3.96 1.03
C GLU A 102 14.58 2.85 0.11
N GLN A 103 14.28 1.67 0.67
CA GLN A 103 13.71 0.54 -0.09
C GLN A 103 12.36 0.91 -0.72
N ALA A 104 11.53 1.66 -0.01
CA ALA A 104 10.28 2.18 -0.55
C ALA A 104 10.53 3.17 -1.70
N ASP A 105 11.46 4.11 -1.57
CA ASP A 105 11.80 5.08 -2.62
C ASP A 105 12.32 4.37 -3.89
N ASP A 106 13.10 3.30 -3.73
CA ASP A 106 13.60 2.48 -4.85
C ASP A 106 12.47 1.76 -5.60
N MET A 107 11.55 1.13 -4.86
CA MET A 107 10.36 0.48 -5.44
C MET A 107 9.48 1.46 -6.22
N LEU A 108 9.30 2.67 -5.69
CA LEU A 108 8.49 3.71 -6.33
C LEU A 108 9.20 4.41 -7.50
N SER A 109 10.53 4.39 -7.53
CA SER A 109 11.34 5.02 -8.59
C SER A 109 11.55 4.10 -9.79
N SER A 110 11.28 2.80 -9.63
CA SER A 110 11.39 1.80 -10.70
C SER A 110 10.04 1.08 -10.91
N PRO A 111 8.95 1.80 -11.30
CA PRO A 111 7.68 1.15 -11.62
C PRO A 111 7.96 0.13 -12.72
N GLY A 112 7.63 -1.14 -12.45
CA GLY A 112 8.16 -2.31 -13.15
C GLY A 112 8.62 -2.04 -14.58
N LYS A 113 9.94 -2.03 -14.80
CA LYS A 113 10.44 -2.36 -16.15
C LYS A 113 9.87 -3.75 -16.45
N PRO A 114 9.18 -3.95 -17.58
CA PRO A 114 8.78 -5.29 -17.98
C PRO A 114 10.05 -6.14 -18.03
N HIS A 115 10.09 -7.20 -17.22
CA HIS A 115 11.07 -8.28 -17.39
C HIS A 115 10.53 -9.27 -18.42
#